data_AF-A0A1I3CFN5-F1
#
_entry.id   AF-A0A1I3CFN5-F1
#
_cell.length_a   1.000
_cell.length_b   1.000
_cell.length_c   1.000
_cell.angle_alpha   90.00
_cell.angle_beta   90.00
_cell.angle_gamma   90.00
#
_symmetry.space_group_name_H-M   'P 1'
#
loop_
_entity.id
_entity.type
_entity.pdbx_description
1 polymer ?
#
loop_
_entity_poly.entity_id
_entity_poly.type
_entity_poly.pdbx_seq_one_letter_code
_entity_poly.pdbx_strand_id
1 'polypeptide(L)'
;MLSVTPFVGVSSVRAADEQRVEEPSLTRYGAVEQRSSAYLCTGYAACAEAGYSHFGYRTAGSQMYWRMYAGHNCTNYVAYRMVRSGLPNERPWTGGGNATEWGAKKAGITDAVPTVGSVAWWRANAPGTGSSGHVAYVEEVVSSTVIVVSEDSWGGDFHWRTIRKADGRWPSGFIHFNDLAVANVEPPAVEGTPRVGSPLVATAGTWKPAGSYAFQWLVDGAAISGATAARYVPTPAQRGKRLTVQVTASKKGYAAASARTPAPDEVRVGEQTSTAAPVVSGVAEVDEALTVTAGGWSPEAGSTTVQWYADGAAIAGATGSQLRLGQAQIDARITAAVVARTPGYAPKKAVSEATAPVIAGTIAITQPFALTGLERFGRALTVAPGVFEPSDATVTYTWLRDGEPIAGATGPSYELRGGDVGSHISVRVDLSRASYRSTSQLVRGDSPVMTKPVLHVKPASTPRRAVVIVRVAAPGVARPNGTVTVSIGARKVTAEVVAGKARVVLDGLTPGWKKVRVRYSGGGAALAAAGSEKLFVKK
;
A
#
# COMPACT_ATOMS: atom_id res chain seq x y z
N MET A 1 -8.56 73.27 26.45
CA MET A 1 -7.12 73.62 26.43
C MET A 1 -6.62 73.33 25.03
N LEU A 2 -6.60 74.39 24.20
CA LEU A 2 -5.38 75.02 23.64
C LEU A 2 -4.83 74.18 22.47
N SER A 3 -4.65 74.63 21.22
CA SER A 3 -4.70 75.95 20.55
C SER A 3 -4.66 75.59 19.04
N VAL A 4 -5.56 76.02 18.15
CA VAL A 4 -5.75 77.35 17.51
C VAL A 4 -4.54 77.83 16.68
N THR A 5 -4.60 77.49 15.37
CA THR A 5 -4.38 78.35 14.16
C THR A 5 -2.97 78.86 13.80
N PRO A 6 -2.78 79.58 12.67
CA PRO A 6 -2.70 79.04 11.30
C PRO A 6 -1.51 79.68 10.53
N PHE A 7 -1.31 79.37 9.24
CA PHE A 7 -0.70 80.37 8.35
C PHE A 7 -1.42 80.42 7.00
N VAL A 8 -1.75 81.65 6.66
CA VAL A 8 -2.54 82.14 5.53
C VAL A 8 -1.56 82.53 4.42
N GLY A 9 -1.95 82.29 3.17
CA GLY A 9 -1.26 82.79 1.99
C GLY A 9 -2.17 82.71 0.77
N VAL A 10 -3.11 83.65 0.67
CA VAL A 10 -3.95 83.93 -0.50
C VAL A 10 -3.15 84.82 -1.46
N SER A 11 -3.10 84.50 -2.77
CA SER A 11 -3.78 85.28 -3.83
C SER A 11 -3.30 84.93 -5.25
N SER A 12 -4.26 84.42 -6.03
CA SER A 12 -4.56 84.72 -7.44
C SER A 12 -3.47 85.31 -8.35
N VAL A 13 -3.08 84.55 -9.39
CA VAL A 13 -2.74 85.11 -10.70
C VAL A 13 -3.28 84.20 -11.82
N ARG A 14 -4.20 84.79 -12.58
CA ARG A 14 -4.60 84.58 -13.99
C ARG A 14 -4.65 83.18 -14.60
N ALA A 15 -5.84 82.91 -15.14
CA ALA A 15 -6.08 82.05 -16.30
C ALA A 15 -5.06 82.33 -17.42
N ALA A 16 -4.39 81.28 -17.86
CA ALA A 16 -3.78 81.12 -19.17
C ALA A 16 -4.26 79.74 -19.66
N ASP A 17 -5.29 79.71 -20.48
CA ASP A 17 -5.24 79.81 -21.94
C ASP A 17 -5.10 78.41 -22.56
N GLU A 18 -5.99 78.16 -23.51
CA GLU A 18 -6.25 76.87 -24.15
C GLU A 18 -5.00 76.38 -24.89
N GLN A 19 -4.55 75.17 -24.58
CA GLN A 19 -3.80 74.35 -25.55
C GLN A 19 -4.42 72.97 -25.63
N ARG A 20 -5.57 72.96 -26.33
CA ARG A 20 -6.01 71.83 -27.13
C ARG A 20 -4.85 71.48 -28.05
N VAL A 21 -4.19 70.36 -27.81
CA VAL A 21 -3.23 69.79 -28.77
C VAL A 21 -4.01 69.55 -30.05
N GLU A 22 -3.76 70.38 -31.05
CA GLU A 22 -4.34 70.28 -32.38
C GLU A 22 -4.03 68.89 -32.93
N GLU A 23 -5.08 68.16 -33.29
CA GLU A 23 -4.98 67.08 -34.25
C GLU A 23 -4.31 67.63 -35.52
N PRO A 24 -3.32 66.95 -36.12
CA PRO A 24 -2.74 67.42 -37.35
C PRO A 24 -3.83 67.44 -38.44
N SER A 25 -4.22 68.64 -38.84
CA SER A 25 -5.25 68.94 -39.82
C SER A 25 -4.94 68.26 -41.16
N LEU A 26 -5.86 67.43 -41.65
CA LEU A 26 -5.84 66.77 -42.98
C LEU A 26 -6.13 67.74 -44.15
N THR A 27 -5.68 68.98 -44.08
CA THR A 27 -5.97 70.03 -45.09
C THR A 27 -4.70 70.65 -45.67
N ARG A 28 -3.82 69.82 -46.24
CA ARG A 28 -2.88 70.21 -47.32
C ARG A 28 -2.54 69.04 -48.25
N TYR A 29 -3.54 68.42 -48.84
CA TYR A 29 -3.34 67.67 -50.08
C TYR A 29 -4.50 67.98 -51.03
N GLY A 30 -4.42 69.19 -51.61
CA GLY A 30 -5.21 69.54 -52.77
C GLY A 30 -4.78 68.68 -53.96
N ALA A 31 -5.77 67.99 -54.52
CA ALA A 31 -5.85 67.53 -55.91
C ALA A 31 -4.54 67.14 -56.60
N VAL A 32 -4.13 65.88 -56.47
CA VAL A 32 -3.35 65.20 -57.52
C VAL A 32 -3.93 63.80 -57.76
N GLU A 33 -4.56 63.68 -58.93
CA GLU A 33 -4.80 62.50 -59.75
C GLU A 33 -5.36 61.21 -59.14
N GLN A 34 -6.63 60.98 -59.48
CA GLN A 34 -7.17 59.66 -59.82
C GLN A 34 -6.31 58.99 -60.91
N ARG A 35 -5.25 58.27 -60.50
CA ARG A 35 -4.61 57.24 -61.31
C ARG A 35 -4.52 55.96 -60.50
N SER A 36 -4.91 54.87 -61.15
CA SER A 36 -4.81 53.48 -60.72
C SER A 36 -3.59 53.22 -59.82
N SER A 37 -3.79 52.74 -58.59
CA SER A 37 -2.75 52.43 -57.61
C SER A 37 -1.61 53.46 -57.52
N ALA A 38 -1.68 54.39 -56.57
CA ALA A 38 -0.65 55.40 -56.38
C ALA A 38 0.63 54.79 -55.78
N TYR A 39 1.73 54.82 -56.53
CA TYR A 39 3.07 54.54 -55.99
C TYR A 39 3.41 55.60 -54.94
N LEU A 40 3.77 55.13 -53.75
CA LEU A 40 4.25 55.97 -52.66
C LEU A 40 5.75 56.22 -52.81
N CYS A 41 6.47 55.25 -53.37
CA CYS A 41 7.89 55.35 -53.71
C CYS A 41 8.31 54.22 -54.69
N THR A 42 9.46 54.39 -55.34
CA THR A 42 10.08 53.43 -56.25
C THR A 42 11.59 53.36 -56.01
N GLY A 43 12.14 52.14 -56.00
CA GLY A 43 13.56 51.87 -55.75
C GLY A 43 13.89 51.87 -54.26
N TYR A 44 14.86 51.02 -53.86
CA TYR A 44 15.21 50.86 -52.44
C TYR A 44 15.63 52.17 -51.76
N ALA A 45 16.42 53.00 -52.44
CA ALA A 45 16.97 54.24 -51.87
C ALA A 45 15.88 55.30 -51.66
N ALA A 46 15.10 55.62 -52.70
CA ALA A 46 14.06 56.63 -52.61
C ALA A 46 12.91 56.20 -51.69
N CYS A 47 12.58 54.90 -51.64
CA CYS A 47 11.65 54.39 -50.64
C CYS A 47 12.16 54.60 -49.21
N ALA A 48 13.43 54.26 -48.93
CA ALA A 48 14.00 54.46 -47.61
C ALA A 48 14.03 55.95 -47.20
N GLU A 49 14.37 56.85 -48.12
CA GLU A 49 14.36 58.30 -47.90
C GLU A 49 12.95 58.85 -47.63
N ALA A 50 11.95 58.31 -48.31
CA ALA A 50 10.53 58.64 -48.09
C ALA A 50 9.93 57.97 -46.82
N GLY A 51 10.73 57.28 -46.01
CA GLY A 51 10.29 56.62 -44.77
C GLY A 51 9.69 55.22 -44.97
N TYR A 52 9.72 54.69 -46.19
CA TYR A 52 9.19 53.38 -46.53
C TYR A 52 10.30 52.31 -46.56
N SER A 53 10.32 51.47 -45.53
CA SER A 53 11.36 50.45 -45.38
C SER A 53 11.29 49.39 -46.49
N HIS A 54 12.45 49.00 -47.01
CA HIS A 54 12.60 47.75 -47.77
C HIS A 54 13.00 46.57 -46.87
N PHE A 55 12.99 46.78 -45.55
CA PHE A 55 13.19 45.78 -44.51
C PHE A 55 14.48 44.96 -44.64
N GLY A 56 15.53 45.54 -45.25
CA GLY A 56 16.80 44.87 -45.52
C GLY A 56 16.83 44.00 -46.79
N TYR A 57 15.75 43.93 -47.56
CA TYR A 57 15.69 43.08 -48.77
C TYR A 57 16.72 43.48 -49.84
N ARG A 58 17.10 44.77 -49.93
CA ARG A 58 18.20 45.23 -50.81
C ARG A 58 19.46 44.37 -50.70
N THR A 59 19.80 43.91 -49.50
CA THR A 59 20.95 43.03 -49.27
C THR A 59 20.54 41.56 -49.28
N ALA A 60 19.44 41.25 -48.59
CA ALA A 60 18.98 39.88 -48.38
C ALA A 60 18.48 39.20 -49.66
N GLY A 61 18.00 39.97 -50.65
CA GLY A 61 17.41 39.48 -51.89
C GLY A 61 18.37 38.70 -52.77
N SER A 62 19.68 38.79 -52.54
CA SER A 62 20.69 37.91 -53.14
C SER A 62 20.53 36.43 -52.79
N GLN A 63 19.75 36.11 -51.76
CA GLN A 63 19.44 34.75 -51.34
C GLN A 63 18.07 34.30 -51.84
N MET A 64 17.93 32.98 -52.01
CA MET A 64 16.64 32.35 -52.35
C MET A 64 15.84 32.08 -51.07
N TYR A 65 14.66 32.67 -50.99
CA TYR A 65 13.66 32.37 -49.96
C TYR A 65 12.57 31.50 -50.55
N TRP A 66 12.17 30.45 -49.82
CA TRP A 66 11.20 29.45 -50.31
C TRP A 66 11.55 28.87 -51.68
N ARG A 67 12.85 28.77 -51.98
CA ARG A 67 13.37 28.31 -53.29
C ARG A 67 12.88 29.16 -54.47
N MET A 68 12.49 30.41 -54.24
CA MET A 68 12.20 31.39 -55.30
C MET A 68 13.51 31.99 -55.81
N TYR A 69 13.56 32.35 -57.09
CA TYR A 69 14.75 32.95 -57.68
C TYR A 69 15.13 34.26 -56.99
N ALA A 70 16.39 34.36 -56.57
CA ALA A 70 16.97 35.54 -55.95
C ALA A 70 16.95 36.78 -56.86
N GLY A 71 17.13 37.95 -56.25
CA GLY A 71 17.15 39.26 -56.89
C GLY A 71 15.78 39.95 -56.88
N HIS A 72 15.61 40.88 -57.82
CA HIS A 72 14.34 41.58 -58.06
C HIS A 72 13.29 40.60 -58.57
N ASN A 73 12.42 40.16 -57.66
CA ASN A 73 11.38 39.17 -57.91
C ASN A 73 10.31 39.22 -56.81
N CYS A 74 9.05 39.38 -57.21
CA CYS A 74 7.90 39.43 -56.31
C CYS A 74 7.80 38.23 -55.36
N THR A 75 8.02 37.01 -55.88
CA THR A 75 7.84 35.77 -55.09
C THR A 75 8.96 35.61 -54.07
N ASN A 76 10.19 35.99 -54.41
CA ASN A 76 11.33 35.95 -53.48
C ASN A 76 11.22 37.03 -52.40
N TYR A 77 10.77 38.23 -52.76
CA TYR A 77 10.52 39.30 -51.80
C TYR A 77 9.45 38.92 -50.78
N VAL A 78 8.30 38.44 -51.24
CA VAL A 78 7.23 38.02 -50.32
C VAL A 78 7.66 36.82 -49.49
N ALA A 79 8.36 35.84 -50.06
CA ALA A 79 8.92 34.72 -49.29
C ALA A 79 9.90 35.20 -48.21
N TYR A 80 10.75 36.18 -48.51
CA TYR A 80 11.62 36.83 -47.52
C TYR A 80 10.82 37.48 -46.39
N ARG A 81 9.77 38.25 -46.72
CA ARG A 81 8.91 38.89 -45.72
C ARG A 81 8.20 37.86 -44.84
N MET A 82 7.73 36.76 -45.44
CA MET A 82 7.14 35.63 -44.72
C MET A 82 8.15 34.99 -43.75
N VAL A 83 9.39 34.76 -44.19
CA VAL A 83 10.46 34.24 -43.31
C VAL A 83 10.79 35.21 -42.18
N ARG A 84 10.88 36.52 -42.48
CA ARG A 84 11.08 37.58 -41.48
C ARG A 84 9.94 37.69 -40.47
N SER A 85 8.73 37.28 -40.84
CA SER A 85 7.56 37.21 -39.95
C SER A 85 7.55 35.95 -39.05
N GLY A 86 8.55 35.07 -39.18
CA GLY A 86 8.73 33.89 -38.32
C GLY A 86 8.41 32.55 -38.99
N LEU A 87 8.09 32.52 -40.29
CA LEU A 87 7.90 31.27 -41.02
C LEU A 87 9.25 30.63 -41.38
N PRO A 88 9.33 29.28 -41.48
CA PRO A 88 10.54 28.62 -41.93
C PRO A 88 10.89 29.04 -43.36
N ASN A 89 12.19 29.02 -43.71
CA ASN A 89 12.65 29.26 -45.08
C ASN A 89 12.42 28.06 -46.01
N GLU A 90 11.17 27.58 -46.03
CA GLU A 90 10.73 26.43 -46.80
C GLU A 90 9.40 26.75 -47.44
N ARG A 91 9.30 26.51 -48.75
CA ARG A 91 8.04 26.75 -49.47
C ARG A 91 6.98 25.78 -48.96
N PRO A 92 5.82 26.26 -48.51
CA PRO A 92 4.84 25.38 -47.86
C PRO A 92 3.94 24.64 -48.87
N TRP A 93 4.42 24.42 -50.10
CA TRP A 93 3.81 23.58 -51.16
C TRP A 93 4.87 23.10 -52.17
N THR A 94 4.53 22.04 -52.90
CA THR A 94 5.33 21.47 -53.99
C THR A 94 4.85 21.96 -55.37
N GLY A 95 5.72 21.94 -56.39
CA GLY A 95 5.39 22.37 -57.76
C GLY A 95 5.98 23.72 -58.16
N GLY A 96 5.24 24.51 -58.95
CA GLY A 96 5.69 25.80 -59.46
C GLY A 96 5.82 26.88 -58.38
N GLY A 97 6.69 27.86 -58.65
CA GLY A 97 6.95 29.01 -57.77
C GLY A 97 6.32 30.32 -58.22
N ASN A 98 5.75 30.35 -59.43
CA ASN A 98 5.17 31.56 -60.01
C ASN A 98 4.03 32.09 -59.16
N ALA A 99 3.93 33.42 -59.06
CA ALA A 99 2.94 34.10 -58.22
C ALA A 99 1.51 33.62 -58.51
N THR A 100 1.14 33.38 -59.77
CA THR A 100 -0.17 32.88 -60.18
C THR A 100 -0.61 31.59 -59.47
N GLU A 101 0.32 30.75 -59.01
CA GLU A 101 -0.03 29.50 -58.34
C GLU A 101 -0.30 29.66 -56.85
N TRP A 102 0.16 30.74 -56.21
CA TRP A 102 0.23 30.84 -54.74
C TRP A 102 -1.15 30.71 -54.09
N GLY A 103 -2.10 31.58 -54.44
CA GLY A 103 -3.42 31.56 -53.82
C GLY A 103 -4.22 30.30 -54.14
N ALA A 104 -4.02 29.71 -55.33
CA ALA A 104 -4.64 28.43 -55.71
C ALA A 104 -4.05 27.25 -54.90
N LYS A 105 -2.72 27.17 -54.78
CA LYS A 105 -2.03 26.17 -53.94
C LYS A 105 -2.33 26.36 -52.45
N LYS A 106 -2.76 27.55 -52.04
CA LYS A 106 -3.12 27.92 -50.68
C LYS A 106 -4.62 28.21 -50.47
N ALA A 107 -5.50 27.69 -51.32
CA ALA A 107 -6.93 27.99 -51.27
C ALA A 107 -7.58 27.85 -49.88
N GLY A 108 -7.12 26.92 -49.04
CA GLY A 108 -7.63 26.74 -47.68
C GLY A 108 -7.28 27.84 -46.66
N ILE A 109 -6.44 28.80 -47.03
CA ILE A 109 -6.05 29.98 -46.24
C ILE A 109 -6.10 31.26 -47.10
N THR A 110 -6.74 31.21 -48.27
CA THR A 110 -6.88 32.36 -49.17
C THR A 110 -8.32 32.83 -49.15
N ASP A 111 -8.57 34.10 -48.83
CA ASP A 111 -9.90 34.69 -48.91
C ASP A 111 -9.87 36.12 -49.49
N ALA A 112 -10.95 36.90 -49.30
CA ALA A 112 -11.11 38.24 -49.87
C ALA A 112 -10.83 39.38 -48.87
N VAL A 113 -10.47 39.05 -47.63
CA VAL A 113 -10.32 39.98 -46.50
C VAL A 113 -8.85 40.38 -46.38
N PRO A 114 -8.50 41.65 -46.62
CA PRO A 114 -7.14 42.11 -46.38
C PRO A 114 -6.85 42.17 -44.87
N THR A 115 -5.66 41.72 -44.49
CA THR A 115 -5.07 41.90 -43.16
C THR A 115 -3.62 42.33 -43.31
N VAL A 116 -3.13 43.13 -42.36
CA VAL A 116 -1.71 43.49 -42.31
C VAL A 116 -0.89 42.20 -42.17
N GLY A 117 0.06 42.01 -43.08
CA GLY A 117 0.90 40.82 -43.13
C GLY A 117 0.41 39.70 -44.05
N SER A 118 -0.83 39.74 -44.53
CA SER A 118 -1.28 38.83 -45.57
C SER A 118 -0.54 39.06 -46.90
N VAL A 119 -0.53 38.04 -47.75
CA VAL A 119 -0.01 38.16 -49.11
C VAL A 119 -1.13 38.56 -50.05
N ALA A 120 -1.07 39.77 -50.58
CA ALA A 120 -1.92 40.18 -51.69
C ALA A 120 -1.50 39.40 -52.94
N TRP A 121 -2.40 38.59 -53.49
CA TRP A 121 -2.13 37.68 -54.60
C TRP A 121 -2.97 38.01 -55.83
N TRP A 122 -2.33 38.03 -56.99
CA TRP A 122 -2.97 38.16 -58.29
C TRP A 122 -2.70 36.93 -59.14
N ARG A 123 -3.78 36.36 -59.68
CA ARG A 123 -3.72 35.30 -60.69
C ARG A 123 -3.10 35.83 -62.00
N ALA A 124 -2.68 34.92 -62.87
CA ALA A 124 -2.20 35.24 -64.21
C ALA A 124 -3.19 36.17 -64.96
N ASN A 125 -2.65 37.20 -65.59
CA ASN A 125 -3.38 38.17 -66.41
C ASN A 125 -4.50 38.93 -65.65
N ALA A 126 -4.44 39.00 -64.32
CA ALA A 126 -5.27 39.95 -63.58
C ALA A 126 -4.89 41.39 -63.96
N PRO A 127 -5.80 42.37 -63.86
CA PRO A 127 -5.52 43.74 -64.25
C PRO A 127 -4.23 44.30 -63.61
N GLY A 128 -3.28 44.70 -64.46
CA GLY A 128 -1.97 45.19 -64.03
C GLY A 128 -0.90 44.12 -63.76
N THR A 129 -1.14 42.86 -64.13
CA THR A 129 -0.20 41.75 -63.93
C THR A 129 0.01 40.92 -65.20
N GLY A 130 1.17 40.26 -65.33
CA GLY A 130 1.50 39.41 -66.47
C GLY A 130 1.02 37.95 -66.34
N SER A 131 1.47 37.10 -67.26
CA SER A 131 1.13 35.66 -67.31
C SER A 131 1.63 34.86 -66.09
N SER A 132 2.62 35.38 -65.36
CA SER A 132 3.14 34.76 -64.13
C SER A 132 2.36 35.14 -62.87
N GLY A 133 1.36 36.02 -62.97
CA GLY A 133 0.66 36.63 -61.83
C GLY A 133 1.56 37.59 -61.07
N HIS A 134 1.14 38.00 -59.87
CA HIS A 134 1.92 38.88 -58.98
C HIS A 134 1.61 38.61 -57.51
N VAL A 135 2.56 38.89 -56.62
CA VAL A 135 2.35 38.85 -55.16
C VAL A 135 3.00 40.06 -54.50
N ALA A 136 2.34 40.59 -53.47
CA ALA A 136 2.84 41.69 -52.66
C ALA A 136 2.55 41.43 -51.18
N TYR A 137 3.31 42.08 -50.29
CA TYR A 137 3.07 42.01 -48.86
C TYR A 137 2.18 43.16 -48.42
N VAL A 138 1.08 42.88 -47.71
CA VAL A 138 0.19 43.93 -47.18
C VAL A 138 0.82 44.57 -45.95
N GLU A 139 1.23 45.82 -46.06
CA GLU A 139 1.85 46.59 -44.98
C GLU A 139 0.81 47.32 -44.13
N GLU A 140 -0.31 47.71 -44.74
CA GLU A 140 -1.39 48.44 -44.08
C GLU A 140 -2.75 48.08 -44.69
N VAL A 141 -3.79 48.01 -43.86
CA VAL A 141 -5.19 47.92 -44.29
C VAL A 141 -5.91 49.18 -43.85
N VAL A 142 -5.99 50.15 -44.74
CA VAL A 142 -6.67 51.43 -44.50
C VAL A 142 -8.18 51.22 -44.39
N SER A 143 -8.74 50.32 -45.21
CA SER A 143 -10.13 49.87 -45.14
C SER A 143 -10.31 48.53 -45.86
N SER A 144 -11.53 47.97 -45.86
CA SER A 144 -11.86 46.76 -46.62
C SER A 144 -11.68 46.90 -48.15
N THR A 145 -11.44 48.12 -48.65
CA THR A 145 -11.26 48.42 -50.08
C THR A 145 -9.98 49.19 -50.38
N VAL A 146 -9.12 49.45 -49.39
CA VAL A 146 -7.87 50.20 -49.56
C VAL A 146 -6.76 49.55 -48.73
N ILE A 147 -5.68 49.15 -49.38
CA ILE A 147 -4.48 48.58 -48.76
C ILE A 147 -3.24 49.35 -49.18
N VAL A 148 -2.20 49.31 -48.35
CA VAL A 148 -0.84 49.69 -48.72
C VAL A 148 -0.01 48.42 -48.77
N VAL A 149 0.73 48.22 -49.86
CA VAL A 149 1.59 47.06 -50.05
C VAL A 149 3.02 47.48 -50.30
N SER A 150 3.96 46.63 -49.87
CA SER A 150 5.33 46.62 -50.35
C SER A 150 5.51 45.44 -51.32
N GLU A 151 6.28 45.65 -52.38
CA GLU A 151 6.49 44.63 -53.40
C GLU A 151 7.81 44.84 -54.12
N ASP A 152 8.27 43.77 -54.75
CA ASP A 152 9.38 43.78 -55.70
C ASP A 152 8.89 43.12 -57.00
N SER A 153 9.58 43.31 -58.11
CA SER A 153 9.10 42.88 -59.43
C SER A 153 10.22 42.22 -60.23
N TRP A 154 9.89 41.19 -61.01
CA TRP A 154 10.87 40.50 -61.84
C TRP A 154 11.53 41.48 -62.83
N GLY A 155 12.84 41.69 -62.68
CA GLY A 155 13.59 42.62 -63.53
C GLY A 155 13.16 44.08 -63.42
N GLY A 156 12.37 44.43 -62.39
CA GLY A 156 11.92 45.78 -62.08
C GLY A 156 12.52 46.29 -60.78
N ASP A 157 11.83 47.23 -60.14
CA ASP A 157 12.26 47.84 -58.89
C ASP A 157 11.38 47.45 -57.69
N PHE A 158 11.86 47.79 -56.50
CA PHE A 158 11.10 47.73 -55.25
C PHE A 158 10.12 48.90 -55.15
N HIS A 159 8.92 48.66 -54.65
CA HIS A 159 7.88 49.68 -54.54
C HIS A 159 7.11 49.59 -53.23
N TRP A 160 6.63 50.75 -52.77
CA TRP A 160 5.44 50.83 -51.93
C TRP A 160 4.33 51.48 -52.72
N ARG A 161 3.10 50.98 -52.60
CA ARG A 161 1.93 51.60 -53.24
C ARG A 161 0.64 51.40 -52.47
N THR A 162 -0.27 52.35 -52.63
CA THR A 162 -1.67 52.20 -52.23
C THR A 162 -2.46 51.54 -53.35
N ILE A 163 -3.29 50.56 -53.02
CA ILE A 163 -4.18 49.88 -53.95
C ILE A 163 -5.61 50.09 -53.49
N ARG A 164 -6.47 50.61 -54.37
CA ARG A 164 -7.89 50.79 -54.10
C ARG A 164 -8.71 49.83 -54.95
N LYS A 165 -9.74 49.24 -54.37
CA LYS A 165 -10.63 48.30 -55.08
C LYS A 165 -11.31 48.93 -56.29
N ALA A 166 -11.65 50.22 -56.18
CA ALA A 166 -12.28 51.00 -57.25
C ALA A 166 -11.38 51.15 -58.51
N ASP A 167 -10.06 51.01 -58.37
CA ASP A 167 -9.11 51.16 -59.47
C ASP A 167 -9.04 49.94 -60.41
N GLY A 168 -9.85 48.90 -60.14
CA GLY A 168 -9.92 47.69 -60.95
C GLY A 168 -8.71 46.75 -60.83
N ARG A 169 -7.73 47.07 -59.97
CA ARG A 169 -6.49 46.30 -59.76
C ARG A 169 -6.42 45.58 -58.40
N TRP A 170 -7.57 45.35 -57.78
CA TRP A 170 -7.64 44.67 -56.49
C TRP A 170 -7.03 43.24 -56.57
N PRO A 171 -6.34 42.76 -55.52
CA PRO A 171 -5.87 41.38 -55.46
C PRO A 171 -6.97 40.37 -55.78
N SER A 172 -6.60 39.27 -56.44
CA SER A 172 -7.48 38.12 -56.66
C SER A 172 -7.84 37.40 -55.36
N GLY A 173 -7.00 37.53 -54.33
CA GLY A 173 -7.25 37.11 -52.96
C GLY A 173 -6.11 37.51 -52.04
N PHE A 174 -6.30 37.30 -50.75
CA PHE A 174 -5.31 37.50 -49.69
C PHE A 174 -4.98 36.15 -49.08
N ILE A 175 -3.70 35.79 -49.03
CA ILE A 175 -3.24 34.53 -48.48
C ILE A 175 -2.79 34.76 -47.03
N HIS A 176 -3.46 34.11 -46.10
CA HIS A 176 -3.25 34.28 -44.66
C HIS A 176 -2.30 33.22 -44.10
N PHE A 177 -0.99 33.52 -44.06
CA PHE A 177 0.00 32.55 -43.60
C PHE A 177 0.14 32.52 -42.07
N ASN A 178 0.27 33.69 -41.44
CA ASN A 178 0.48 33.87 -39.99
C ASN A 178 0.07 35.26 -39.47
N ASP A 179 -0.65 36.03 -40.27
CA ASP A 179 -1.16 37.36 -39.98
C ASP A 179 -2.43 37.34 -39.10
N LEU A 180 -3.16 36.23 -39.10
CA LEU A 180 -4.23 35.95 -38.14
C LEU A 180 -3.66 35.21 -36.94
N ALA A 181 -4.14 35.48 -35.73
CA ALA A 181 -3.72 34.76 -34.53
C ALA A 181 -4.86 33.92 -33.96
N VAL A 182 -4.52 32.78 -33.36
CA VAL A 182 -5.46 32.08 -32.50
C VAL A 182 -5.60 32.86 -31.20
N ALA A 183 -6.83 33.13 -30.75
CA ALA A 183 -7.09 33.82 -29.50
C ALA A 183 -7.62 32.84 -28.43
N ASN A 184 -7.06 32.89 -27.23
CA ASN A 184 -7.63 32.23 -26.06
C ASN A 184 -8.86 33.04 -25.59
N VAL A 185 -10.00 32.37 -25.50
CA VAL A 185 -11.27 32.95 -25.01
C VAL A 185 -11.49 32.58 -23.54
N GLU A 186 -11.13 31.35 -23.18
CA GLU A 186 -11.18 30.85 -21.81
C GLU A 186 -9.87 30.13 -21.51
N PRO A 187 -9.19 30.46 -20.39
CA PRO A 187 -7.89 29.90 -20.08
C PRO A 187 -7.96 28.39 -19.85
N PRO A 188 -6.84 27.67 -20.02
CA PRO A 188 -6.76 26.28 -19.59
C PRO A 188 -6.97 26.16 -18.07
N ALA A 189 -7.51 25.03 -17.65
CA ALA A 189 -7.72 24.69 -16.24
C ALA A 189 -7.02 23.37 -15.90
N VAL A 190 -6.80 23.13 -14.60
CA VAL A 190 -6.29 21.85 -14.09
C VAL A 190 -7.36 21.27 -13.17
N GLU A 191 -7.80 20.05 -13.48
CA GLU A 191 -8.69 19.25 -12.66
C GLU A 191 -7.89 18.36 -11.70
N GLY A 192 -8.42 18.22 -10.49
CA GLY A 192 -7.77 17.52 -9.39
C GLY A 192 -7.02 18.45 -8.44
N THR A 193 -6.75 17.98 -7.22
CA THR A 193 -5.96 18.73 -6.24
C THR A 193 -4.48 18.37 -6.40
N PRO A 194 -3.56 19.33 -6.64
CA PRO A 194 -2.14 19.05 -6.75
C PRO A 194 -1.59 18.38 -5.49
N ARG A 195 -1.23 17.12 -5.65
CA ARG A 195 -0.68 16.28 -4.59
C ARG A 195 0.30 15.29 -5.19
N VAL A 196 1.42 15.04 -4.52
CA VAL A 196 2.39 14.02 -4.93
C VAL A 196 1.67 12.67 -5.12
N GLY A 197 1.87 12.05 -6.29
CA GLY A 197 1.27 10.76 -6.63
C GLY A 197 -0.18 10.80 -7.10
N SER A 198 -0.88 11.93 -6.99
CA SER A 198 -2.26 12.06 -7.47
C SER A 198 -2.29 12.61 -8.90
N PRO A 199 -3.03 11.98 -9.84
CA PRO A 199 -3.10 12.45 -11.21
C PRO A 199 -3.86 13.76 -11.31
N LEU A 200 -3.35 14.64 -12.16
CA LEU A 200 -3.98 15.89 -12.59
C LEU A 200 -4.31 15.80 -14.07
N VAL A 201 -5.38 16.48 -14.47
CA VAL A 201 -5.82 16.55 -15.87
C VAL A 201 -5.93 18.01 -16.29
N ALA A 202 -5.18 18.39 -17.31
CA ALA A 202 -5.26 19.71 -17.92
C ALA A 202 -6.37 19.76 -18.98
N THR A 203 -7.16 20.82 -18.96
CA THR A 203 -8.06 21.19 -20.05
C THR A 203 -7.37 22.21 -20.96
N ALA A 204 -7.67 22.19 -22.25
CA ALA A 204 -7.05 23.13 -23.19
C ALA A 204 -7.58 24.57 -23.04
N GLY A 205 -8.73 24.77 -22.37
CA GLY A 205 -9.50 26.00 -22.45
C GLY A 205 -10.24 26.14 -23.78
N THR A 206 -10.77 27.33 -24.04
CA THR A 206 -11.54 27.64 -25.26
C THR A 206 -10.73 28.58 -26.16
N TRP A 207 -10.61 28.24 -27.45
CA TRP A 207 -9.82 28.99 -28.43
C TRP A 207 -10.62 29.33 -29.68
N LYS A 208 -10.38 30.52 -30.24
CA LYS A 208 -11.01 30.98 -31.48
C LYS A 208 -9.96 31.44 -32.50
N PRO A 209 -9.98 30.88 -33.72
CA PRO A 209 -10.68 29.64 -34.09
C PRO A 209 -10.13 28.41 -33.34
N ALA A 210 -10.89 27.32 -33.26
CA ALA A 210 -10.41 26.07 -32.70
C ALA A 210 -9.24 25.48 -33.52
N GLY A 211 -8.30 24.80 -32.84
CA GLY A 211 -7.09 24.24 -33.43
C GLY A 211 -6.62 22.96 -32.73
N SER A 212 -5.35 22.59 -32.93
CA SER A 212 -4.68 21.54 -32.16
C SER A 212 -3.97 22.13 -30.95
N TYR A 213 -3.78 21.33 -29.90
CA TYR A 213 -3.23 21.78 -28.62
C TYR A 213 -2.01 20.97 -28.21
N ALA A 214 -0.96 21.68 -27.78
CA ALA A 214 0.19 21.09 -27.10
C ALA A 214 0.22 21.56 -25.65
N PHE A 215 0.52 20.65 -24.73
CA PHE A 215 0.61 20.93 -23.30
C PHE A 215 2.07 20.99 -22.87
N GLN A 216 2.36 21.80 -21.86
CA GLN A 216 3.62 21.80 -21.14
C GLN A 216 3.33 22.12 -19.68
N TRP A 217 3.59 21.16 -18.80
CA TRP A 217 3.50 21.40 -17.36
C TRP A 217 4.70 22.22 -16.89
N LEU A 218 4.42 23.15 -15.98
CA LEU A 218 5.39 24.08 -15.42
C LEU A 218 5.39 23.97 -13.91
N VAL A 219 6.56 24.08 -13.29
CA VAL A 219 6.74 24.20 -11.84
C VAL A 219 7.43 25.52 -11.54
N ASP A 220 6.82 26.34 -10.69
CA ASP A 220 7.28 27.71 -10.38
C ASP A 220 7.59 28.54 -11.65
N GLY A 221 6.80 28.33 -12.71
CA GLY A 221 6.95 28.99 -14.01
C GLY A 221 7.97 28.36 -14.97
N ALA A 222 8.79 27.40 -14.53
CA ALA A 222 9.77 26.69 -15.36
C ALA A 222 9.22 25.38 -15.93
N ALA A 223 9.62 25.02 -17.16
CA ALA A 223 9.16 23.80 -17.81
C ALA A 223 9.66 22.53 -17.11
N ILE A 224 8.72 21.62 -16.82
CA ILE A 224 9.05 20.27 -16.37
C ILE A 224 9.40 19.44 -17.61
N SER A 225 10.66 19.00 -17.69
CA SER A 225 11.15 18.22 -18.83
C SER A 225 10.28 16.99 -19.09
N GLY A 226 9.87 16.79 -20.34
CA GLY A 226 9.06 15.65 -20.79
C GLY A 226 7.57 15.70 -20.38
N ALA A 227 7.13 16.66 -19.58
CA ALA A 227 5.74 16.76 -19.15
C ALA A 227 4.86 17.49 -20.18
N THR A 228 4.62 16.83 -21.32
CA THR A 228 3.88 17.40 -22.47
C THR A 228 2.50 16.79 -22.70
N ALA A 229 2.10 15.81 -21.88
CA ALA A 229 0.77 15.21 -21.93
C ALA A 229 -0.26 16.07 -21.17
N ALA A 230 -1.54 15.93 -21.52
CA ALA A 230 -2.64 16.54 -20.77
C ALA A 230 -2.75 15.99 -19.33
N ARG A 231 -2.25 14.77 -19.07
CA ARG A 231 -2.21 14.17 -17.73
C ARG A 231 -0.82 14.33 -17.13
N TYR A 232 -0.76 14.62 -15.83
CA TYR A 232 0.49 14.71 -15.08
C TYR A 232 0.31 14.22 -13.65
N VAL A 233 1.31 13.50 -13.15
CA VAL A 233 1.35 13.05 -11.75
C VAL A 233 2.52 13.77 -11.08
N PRO A 234 2.28 14.69 -10.12
CA PRO A 234 3.33 15.38 -9.40
C PRO A 234 4.23 14.40 -8.65
N THR A 235 5.53 14.63 -8.68
CA THR A 235 6.54 13.82 -7.97
C THR A 235 6.97 14.52 -6.67
N PRO A 236 7.72 13.84 -5.78
CA PRO A 236 8.24 14.45 -4.55
C PRO A 236 9.03 15.74 -4.78
N ALA A 237 9.69 15.89 -5.95
CA ALA A 237 10.48 17.07 -6.30
C ALA A 237 9.64 18.35 -6.55
N GLN A 238 8.32 18.19 -6.78
CA GLN A 238 7.39 19.31 -6.94
C GLN A 238 6.67 19.69 -5.64
N ARG A 239 6.85 18.94 -4.54
CA ARG A 239 6.19 19.24 -3.26
C ARG A 239 6.46 20.68 -2.81
N GLY A 240 5.39 21.40 -2.47
CA GLY A 240 5.42 22.80 -2.02
C GLY A 240 5.63 23.82 -3.13
N LYS A 241 5.80 23.36 -4.38
CA LYS A 241 5.95 24.24 -5.55
C LYS A 241 4.62 24.44 -6.25
N ARG A 242 4.54 25.50 -7.04
CA ARG A 242 3.34 25.92 -7.78
C ARG A 242 3.29 25.25 -9.15
N LEU A 243 2.26 24.43 -9.39
CA LEU A 243 2.05 23.82 -10.70
C LEU A 243 1.13 24.67 -11.56
N THR A 244 1.53 24.88 -12.81
CA THR A 244 0.67 25.41 -13.88
C THR A 244 0.82 24.56 -15.13
N VAL A 245 -0.09 24.71 -16.09
CA VAL A 245 0.07 24.17 -17.44
C VAL A 245 0.01 25.31 -18.45
N GLN A 246 0.94 25.28 -19.42
CA GLN A 246 0.88 26.11 -20.61
C GLN A 246 0.28 25.28 -21.75
N VAL A 247 -0.72 25.84 -22.40
CA VAL A 247 -1.36 25.26 -23.58
C VAL A 247 -1.04 26.14 -24.77
N THR A 248 -0.45 25.55 -25.81
CA THR A 248 -0.18 26.22 -27.09
C THR A 248 -1.20 25.72 -28.12
N ALA A 249 -2.01 26.63 -28.65
CA ALA A 249 -2.96 26.35 -29.71
C ALA A 249 -2.36 26.70 -31.07
N SER A 250 -2.52 25.78 -32.01
CA SER A 250 -2.01 25.91 -33.38
C SER A 250 -3.12 25.64 -34.38
N LYS A 251 -3.24 26.51 -35.40
CA LYS A 251 -4.12 26.30 -36.54
C LYS A 251 -3.40 26.73 -37.81
N LYS A 252 -3.53 25.92 -38.87
CA LYS A 252 -2.94 26.24 -40.18
C LYS A 252 -3.46 27.59 -40.69
N GLY A 253 -2.55 28.49 -41.08
CA GLY A 253 -2.86 29.85 -41.51
C GLY A 253 -3.00 30.86 -40.37
N TYR A 254 -2.75 30.44 -39.13
CA TYR A 254 -2.79 31.31 -37.95
C TYR A 254 -1.47 31.22 -37.19
N ALA A 255 -0.99 32.34 -36.68
CA ALA A 255 0.04 32.37 -35.66
C ALA A 255 -0.44 31.60 -34.42
N ALA A 256 0.42 30.71 -33.92
CA ALA A 256 0.17 29.98 -32.69
C ALA A 256 0.16 30.94 -31.49
N ALA A 257 -0.66 30.62 -30.50
CA ALA A 257 -0.75 31.38 -29.26
C ALA A 257 -0.73 30.44 -28.06
N SER A 258 -0.25 30.94 -26.92
CA SER A 258 -0.17 30.18 -25.68
C SER A 258 -0.92 30.87 -24.55
N ALA A 259 -1.56 30.08 -23.70
CA ALA A 259 -2.21 30.54 -22.48
C ALA A 259 -1.79 29.63 -21.32
N ARG A 260 -1.80 30.17 -20.09
CA ARG A 260 -1.50 29.44 -18.86
C ARG A 260 -2.69 29.45 -17.94
N THR A 261 -2.75 28.47 -17.04
CA THR A 261 -3.71 28.46 -15.93
C THR A 261 -3.53 29.71 -15.06
N PRO A 262 -4.61 30.40 -14.66
CA PRO A 262 -4.54 31.70 -13.99
C PRO A 262 -4.09 31.63 -12.51
N ALA A 263 -4.32 30.51 -11.82
CA ALA A 263 -3.94 30.34 -10.41
C ALA A 263 -3.25 28.99 -10.17
N PRO A 264 -1.95 28.97 -9.82
CA PRO A 264 -1.29 27.74 -9.41
C PRO A 264 -1.58 27.39 -7.95
N ASP A 265 -2.04 26.17 -7.74
CA ASP A 265 -2.05 25.54 -6.42
C ASP A 265 -0.68 24.92 -6.11
N GLU A 266 -0.31 24.94 -4.83
CA GLU A 266 0.89 24.28 -4.34
C GLU A 266 0.70 22.77 -4.26
N VAL A 267 1.70 22.01 -4.71
CA VAL A 267 1.67 20.55 -4.61
C VAL A 267 1.76 20.11 -3.15
N ARG A 268 0.67 19.55 -2.66
CA ARG A 268 0.58 19.00 -1.30
C ARG A 268 1.31 17.67 -1.18
N VAL A 269 1.61 17.28 0.06
CA VAL A 269 2.14 15.94 0.36
C VAL A 269 1.18 14.84 -0.07
N GLY A 270 1.70 13.80 -0.69
CA GLY A 270 0.97 12.56 -1.00
C GLY A 270 0.40 11.89 0.24
N GLU A 271 -0.60 11.04 0.05
CA GLU A 271 -1.15 10.22 1.12
C GLU A 271 -0.59 8.81 1.03
N GLN A 272 -0.04 8.31 2.14
CA GLN A 272 0.42 6.93 2.25
C GLN A 272 -0.63 6.10 3.00
N THR A 273 -0.92 4.93 2.45
CA THR A 273 -1.94 4.02 2.97
C THR A 273 -1.31 2.69 3.39
N SER A 274 -1.87 2.07 4.43
CA SER A 274 -1.51 0.72 4.86
C SER A 274 -2.40 -0.26 4.12
N THR A 275 -1.81 -1.17 3.35
CA THR A 275 -2.53 -2.23 2.63
C THR A 275 -2.54 -3.55 3.39
N ALA A 276 -1.58 -3.76 4.29
CA ALA A 276 -1.55 -4.87 5.24
C ALA A 276 -0.92 -4.42 6.57
N ALA A 277 -1.49 -4.85 7.70
CA ALA A 277 -0.92 -4.55 9.02
C ALA A 277 0.39 -5.32 9.26
N PRO A 278 1.31 -4.80 10.09
CA PRO A 278 2.46 -5.56 10.54
C PRO A 278 2.03 -6.76 11.39
N VAL A 279 2.78 -7.86 11.31
CA VAL A 279 2.49 -9.11 12.02
C VAL A 279 3.63 -9.42 12.97
N VAL A 280 3.30 -9.68 14.24
CA VAL A 280 4.25 -10.16 15.25
C VAL A 280 4.19 -11.69 15.30
N SER A 281 5.35 -12.34 15.24
CA SER A 281 5.51 -13.78 15.37
C SER A 281 6.59 -14.14 16.40
N GLY A 282 6.54 -15.37 16.92
CA GLY A 282 7.41 -15.87 17.99
C GLY A 282 6.62 -16.33 19.20
N VAL A 283 7.32 -16.77 20.24
CA VAL A 283 6.73 -17.19 21.51
C VAL A 283 6.79 -16.03 22.49
N ALA A 284 5.65 -15.66 23.08
CA ALA A 284 5.58 -14.64 24.12
C ALA A 284 6.05 -15.23 25.47
N GLU A 285 7.36 -15.43 25.61
CA GLU A 285 8.02 -15.98 26.79
C GLU A 285 9.29 -15.19 27.07
N VAL A 286 9.67 -15.04 28.34
CA VAL A 286 10.92 -14.36 28.70
C VAL A 286 12.11 -15.05 28.04
N ASP A 287 13.12 -14.26 27.66
CA ASP A 287 14.31 -14.65 26.91
C ASP A 287 14.10 -15.03 25.45
N GLU A 288 12.86 -15.33 25.03
CA GLU A 288 12.50 -15.53 23.63
C GLU A 288 12.45 -14.21 22.85
N ALA A 289 12.55 -14.33 21.52
CA ALA A 289 12.49 -13.20 20.61
C ALA A 289 11.18 -13.19 19.81
N LEU A 290 10.52 -12.04 19.81
CA LEU A 290 9.45 -11.73 18.86
C LEU A 290 10.03 -11.05 17.63
N THR A 291 9.47 -11.34 16.46
CA THR A 291 9.83 -10.71 15.19
C THR A 291 8.60 -10.01 14.61
N VAL A 292 8.77 -8.83 14.03
CA VAL A 292 7.69 -8.08 13.35
C VAL A 292 7.95 -7.92 11.86
N THR A 293 6.92 -8.11 11.04
CA THR A 293 6.95 -7.76 9.61
C THR A 293 6.72 -6.26 9.41
N ALA A 294 7.24 -5.71 8.31
CA ALA A 294 7.07 -4.28 8.00
C ALA A 294 5.63 -3.87 7.63
N GLY A 295 4.72 -4.82 7.39
CA GLY A 295 3.40 -4.56 6.80
C GLY A 295 3.46 -4.25 5.30
N GLY A 296 2.30 -3.93 4.73
CA GLY A 296 2.15 -3.55 3.32
C GLY A 296 1.74 -2.08 3.17
N TRP A 297 2.30 -1.37 2.19
CA TRP A 297 2.12 0.08 2.02
C TRP A 297 1.88 0.46 0.55
N SER A 298 1.00 1.44 0.33
CA SER A 298 0.78 2.05 -0.99
C SER A 298 0.82 3.58 -0.90
N PRO A 299 1.70 4.26 -1.66
CA PRO A 299 2.80 3.67 -2.44
C PRO A 299 3.79 2.91 -1.54
N GLU A 300 4.68 2.13 -2.16
CA GLU A 300 5.72 1.39 -1.45
C GLU A 300 6.54 2.32 -0.53
N ALA A 301 6.83 1.83 0.67
CA ALA A 301 7.58 2.58 1.66
C ALA A 301 9.05 2.67 1.26
N GLY A 302 9.61 3.89 1.20
CA GLY A 302 11.05 4.06 1.00
C GLY A 302 11.87 3.63 2.23
N SER A 303 11.27 3.72 3.42
CA SER A 303 11.82 3.19 4.67
C SER A 303 10.71 2.92 5.68
N THR A 304 10.98 2.06 6.65
CA THR A 304 10.08 1.81 7.79
C THR A 304 10.85 1.90 9.10
N THR A 305 10.18 2.36 10.16
CA THR A 305 10.72 2.33 11.53
C THR A 305 9.78 1.56 12.43
N VAL A 306 10.33 0.73 13.32
CA VAL A 306 9.57 -0.06 14.29
C VAL A 306 9.64 0.60 15.67
N GLN A 307 8.58 0.47 16.45
CA GLN A 307 8.59 0.68 17.90
C GLN A 307 7.75 -0.41 18.56
N TRP A 308 8.30 -1.10 19.55
CA TRP A 308 7.58 -2.11 20.33
C TRP A 308 6.90 -1.51 21.57
N TYR A 309 5.78 -2.09 21.97
CA TYR A 309 4.98 -1.67 23.12
C TYR A 309 4.57 -2.88 23.96
N ALA A 310 4.52 -2.70 25.28
CA ALA A 310 3.95 -3.61 26.26
C ALA A 310 2.70 -2.95 26.85
N ASP A 311 1.53 -3.56 26.68
CA ASP A 311 0.21 -3.00 27.11
C ASP A 311 -0.01 -1.54 26.68
N GLY A 312 0.45 -1.20 25.48
CA GLY A 312 0.35 0.15 24.90
C GLY A 312 1.42 1.14 25.38
N ALA A 313 2.27 0.79 26.35
CA ALA A 313 3.42 1.59 26.76
C ALA A 313 4.66 1.25 25.92
N ALA A 314 5.36 2.27 25.43
CA ALA A 314 6.54 2.06 24.57
C ALA A 314 7.69 1.42 25.35
N ILE A 315 8.28 0.36 24.80
CA ILE A 315 9.49 -0.27 25.34
C ILE A 315 10.70 0.55 24.87
N ALA A 316 11.40 1.18 25.81
CA ALA A 316 12.51 2.09 25.50
C ALA A 316 13.61 1.39 24.68
N GLY A 317 14.06 2.01 23.59
CA GLY A 317 15.11 1.49 22.71
C GLY A 317 14.70 0.32 21.81
N ALA A 318 13.49 -0.21 21.95
CA ALA A 318 13.01 -1.33 21.14
C ALA A 318 12.51 -0.85 19.76
N THR A 319 13.46 -0.61 18.85
CA THR A 319 13.18 -0.11 17.48
C THR A 319 13.63 -1.04 16.36
N GLY A 320 14.17 -2.21 16.71
CA GLY A 320 14.55 -3.25 15.73
C GLY A 320 13.36 -4.07 15.24
N SER A 321 13.55 -4.85 14.18
CA SER A 321 12.55 -5.82 13.70
C SER A 321 12.36 -7.01 14.64
N GLN A 322 13.24 -7.15 15.63
CA GLN A 322 13.16 -8.16 16.68
C GLN A 322 13.14 -7.50 18.06
N LEU A 323 12.41 -8.11 18.98
CA LEU A 323 12.37 -7.75 20.40
C LEU A 323 12.63 -9.01 21.22
N ARG A 324 13.71 -9.01 22.00
CA ARG A 324 13.92 -10.02 23.03
C ARG A 324 13.14 -9.64 24.29
N LEU A 325 12.35 -10.57 24.82
CA LEU A 325 11.48 -10.33 25.96
C LEU A 325 12.25 -10.47 27.29
N GLY A 326 12.04 -9.52 28.20
CA GLY A 326 12.62 -9.55 29.54
C GLY A 326 11.57 -9.70 30.63
N GLN A 327 12.04 -9.81 31.87
CA GLN A 327 11.20 -9.96 33.07
C GLN A 327 10.16 -8.83 33.22
N ALA A 328 10.50 -7.60 32.80
CA ALA A 328 9.59 -6.45 32.88
C ALA A 328 8.38 -6.55 31.95
N GLN A 329 8.37 -7.50 31.01
CA GLN A 329 7.26 -7.74 30.08
C GLN A 329 6.32 -8.85 30.53
N ILE A 330 6.59 -9.55 31.65
CA ILE A 330 5.71 -10.62 32.15
C ILE A 330 4.27 -10.10 32.29
N ASP A 331 3.31 -10.93 31.88
CA ASP A 331 1.88 -10.66 31.79
C ASP A 331 1.46 -9.59 30.78
N ALA A 332 2.40 -8.81 30.25
CA ALA A 332 2.10 -7.81 29.25
C ALA A 332 1.79 -8.43 27.89
N ARG A 333 0.91 -7.80 27.13
CA ARG A 333 0.70 -8.11 25.72
C ARG A 333 1.58 -7.21 24.87
N ILE A 334 2.29 -7.84 23.93
CA ILE A 334 3.24 -7.13 23.09
C ILE A 334 2.58 -6.74 21.77
N THR A 335 2.81 -5.51 21.35
CA THR A 335 2.45 -5.00 20.01
C THR A 335 3.64 -4.30 19.40
N ALA A 336 3.67 -4.23 18.07
CA ALA A 336 4.66 -3.46 17.33
C ALA A 336 3.96 -2.44 16.44
N ALA A 337 4.38 -1.18 16.51
CA ALA A 337 3.98 -0.18 15.55
C ALA A 337 5.05 0.02 14.48
N VAL A 338 4.64 0.02 13.23
CA VAL A 338 5.49 0.32 12.09
C VAL A 338 5.05 1.65 11.47
N VAL A 339 6.01 2.54 11.26
CA VAL A 339 5.79 3.82 10.57
C VAL A 339 6.48 3.77 9.22
N ALA A 340 5.70 3.86 8.15
CA ALA A 340 6.20 3.98 6.78
C ALA A 340 6.51 5.43 6.42
N ARG A 341 7.61 5.62 5.69
CA ARG A 341 8.05 6.91 5.18
C ARG A 341 8.41 6.79 3.70
N THR A 342 7.70 7.55 2.88
CA THR A 342 8.00 7.71 1.46
C THR A 342 8.22 9.20 1.15
N PRO A 343 9.32 9.58 0.46
CA PRO A 343 9.58 10.97 0.10
C PRO A 343 8.39 11.62 -0.60
N GLY A 344 7.97 12.80 -0.14
CA GLY A 344 6.83 13.50 -0.71
C GLY A 344 5.46 13.08 -0.16
N TYR A 345 5.38 12.05 0.69
CA TYR A 345 4.14 11.56 1.30
C TYR A 345 4.12 11.83 2.82
N ALA A 346 2.93 11.98 3.39
CA ALA A 346 2.75 12.03 4.83
C ALA A 346 3.05 10.63 5.43
N PRO A 347 3.82 10.53 6.54
CA PRO A 347 4.12 9.25 7.15
C PRO A 347 2.86 8.58 7.69
N LYS A 348 2.78 7.26 7.58
CA LYS A 348 1.64 6.47 8.05
C LYS A 348 2.09 5.44 9.08
N LYS A 349 1.33 5.32 10.18
CA LYS A 349 1.53 4.33 11.24
C LYS A 349 0.51 3.20 11.10
N ALA A 350 0.96 1.97 11.26
CA ALA A 350 0.13 0.79 11.49
C ALA A 350 0.64 0.04 12.73
N VAL A 351 -0.25 -0.70 13.39
CA VAL A 351 0.06 -1.44 14.62
C VAL A 351 -0.33 -2.89 14.41
N SER A 352 0.46 -3.81 14.94
CA SER A 352 0.17 -5.24 14.89
C SER A 352 -0.97 -5.60 15.84
N GLU A 353 -1.56 -6.77 15.64
CA GLU A 353 -2.32 -7.42 16.69
C GLU A 353 -1.43 -7.70 17.91
N ALA A 354 -2.05 -7.78 19.08
CA ALA A 354 -1.37 -8.04 20.34
C ALA A 354 -1.08 -9.53 20.53
N THR A 355 0.08 -9.86 21.09
CA THR A 355 0.41 -11.25 21.45
C THR A 355 -0.48 -11.78 22.59
N ALA A 356 -0.36 -13.08 22.87
CA ALA A 356 -0.69 -13.59 24.19
C ALA A 356 0.16 -12.88 25.26
N PRO A 357 -0.29 -12.83 26.54
CA PRO A 357 0.52 -12.33 27.64
C PRO A 357 1.86 -13.06 27.70
N VAL A 358 2.93 -12.31 27.94
CA VAL A 358 4.26 -12.91 28.07
C VAL A 358 4.31 -13.76 29.34
N ILE A 359 4.71 -15.01 29.20
CA ILE A 359 4.96 -15.90 30.33
C ILE A 359 6.43 -15.85 30.75
N ALA A 360 6.68 -16.07 32.04
CA ALA A 360 8.02 -16.09 32.62
C ALA A 360 8.82 -17.36 32.25
N GLY A 361 8.13 -18.43 31.87
CA GLY A 361 8.78 -19.68 31.45
C GLY A 361 7.87 -20.90 31.60
N THR A 362 8.49 -22.08 31.62
CA THR A 362 7.84 -23.37 31.93
C THR A 362 8.29 -23.90 33.29
N ILE A 363 7.39 -24.51 34.05
CA ILE A 363 7.74 -25.17 35.32
C ILE A 363 8.55 -26.44 35.00
N ALA A 364 9.79 -26.52 35.48
CA ALA A 364 10.68 -27.65 35.26
C ALA A 364 10.67 -28.59 36.48
N ILE A 365 10.36 -29.87 36.28
CA ILE A 365 10.56 -30.92 37.30
C ILE A 365 12.01 -31.37 37.23
N THR A 366 12.82 -30.96 38.21
CA THR A 366 14.26 -31.26 38.27
C THR A 366 14.55 -32.55 39.02
N GLN A 367 13.64 -32.97 39.91
CA GLN A 367 13.62 -34.32 40.48
C GLN A 367 12.18 -34.87 40.46
N PRO A 368 11.94 -36.06 39.88
CA PRO A 368 10.60 -36.58 39.70
C PRO A 368 9.92 -36.93 41.03
N PHE A 369 8.61 -36.75 41.08
CA PHE A 369 7.77 -37.33 42.12
C PHE A 369 7.80 -38.86 42.02
N ALA A 370 7.69 -39.54 43.17
CA ALA A 370 7.66 -41.00 43.23
C ALA A 370 6.46 -41.48 44.05
N LEU A 371 6.01 -42.70 43.79
CA LEU A 371 4.93 -43.33 44.56
C LEU A 371 5.53 -44.28 45.58
N THR A 372 5.12 -44.15 46.84
CA THR A 372 5.60 -44.97 47.95
C THR A 372 4.44 -45.67 48.64
N GLY A 373 4.72 -46.81 49.26
CA GLY A 373 3.71 -47.65 49.90
C GLY A 373 3.66 -49.04 49.27
N LEU A 374 2.68 -49.84 49.67
CA LEU A 374 2.43 -51.15 49.06
C LEU A 374 1.01 -51.13 48.50
N GLU A 375 0.84 -51.62 47.27
CA GLU A 375 -0.42 -51.72 46.56
C GLU A 375 -1.29 -52.82 47.18
N ARG A 376 -1.82 -52.54 48.37
CA ARG A 376 -2.63 -53.47 49.16
C ARG A 376 -3.86 -52.80 49.73
N PHE A 377 -5.01 -53.48 49.63
CA PHE A 377 -6.28 -53.06 50.21
C PHE A 377 -6.12 -52.59 51.67
N GLY A 378 -6.69 -51.42 51.98
CA GLY A 378 -6.64 -50.78 53.30
C GLY A 378 -5.29 -50.13 53.64
N ARG A 379 -4.32 -50.08 52.71
CA ARG A 379 -3.08 -49.31 52.86
C ARG A 379 -3.15 -48.03 52.05
N ALA A 380 -2.38 -47.04 52.47
CA ALA A 380 -2.19 -45.82 51.71
C ALA A 380 -1.01 -45.93 50.74
N LEU A 381 -1.18 -45.44 49.53
CA LEU A 381 -0.10 -45.02 48.66
C LEU A 381 0.14 -43.53 48.89
N THR A 382 1.40 -43.11 48.98
CA THR A 382 1.78 -41.72 49.27
C THR A 382 2.78 -41.23 48.24
N VAL A 383 2.53 -40.03 47.70
CA VAL A 383 3.45 -39.37 46.78
C VAL A 383 4.64 -38.82 47.56
N ALA A 384 5.84 -39.31 47.26
CA ALA A 384 7.07 -38.68 47.68
C ALA A 384 7.29 -37.39 46.87
N PRO A 385 7.64 -36.27 47.53
CA PRO A 385 7.81 -34.98 46.87
C PRO A 385 8.94 -35.04 45.84
N GLY A 386 8.71 -34.47 44.67
CA GLY A 386 9.74 -34.11 43.71
C GLY A 386 10.35 -32.74 44.01
N VAL A 387 11.31 -32.33 43.18
CA VAL A 387 11.88 -30.98 43.16
C VAL A 387 11.54 -30.35 41.82
N PHE A 388 11.12 -29.09 41.84
CA PHE A 388 10.71 -28.35 40.66
C PHE A 388 11.05 -26.87 40.80
N GLU A 389 11.26 -26.20 39.67
CA GLU A 389 11.49 -24.77 39.59
C GLU A 389 10.48 -24.11 38.64
N PRO A 390 9.87 -22.98 39.01
CA PRO A 390 10.02 -22.27 40.28
C PRO A 390 9.40 -23.02 41.48
N SER A 391 10.11 -23.03 42.62
CA SER A 391 9.76 -23.84 43.81
C SER A 391 8.45 -23.46 44.53
N ASP A 392 7.88 -22.29 44.25
CA ASP A 392 6.59 -21.81 44.77
C ASP A 392 5.39 -22.20 43.89
N ALA A 393 5.57 -23.06 42.88
CA ALA A 393 4.46 -23.60 42.11
C ALA A 393 3.49 -24.41 42.98
N THR A 394 2.19 -24.26 42.70
CA THR A 394 1.12 -25.02 43.35
C THR A 394 1.07 -26.44 42.82
N VAL A 395 1.06 -27.42 43.72
CA VAL A 395 0.97 -28.85 43.42
C VAL A 395 -0.45 -29.34 43.66
N THR A 396 -1.02 -30.05 42.69
CA THR A 396 -2.30 -30.75 42.84
C THR A 396 -2.18 -32.22 42.43
N TYR A 397 -2.98 -33.07 43.06
CA TYR A 397 -2.95 -34.51 42.83
C TYR A 397 -4.30 -34.98 42.26
N THR A 398 -4.24 -35.84 41.25
CA THR A 398 -5.40 -36.59 40.75
C THR A 398 -5.05 -38.07 40.77
N TRP A 399 -5.63 -38.84 41.68
CA TRP A 399 -5.46 -40.29 41.71
C TRP A 399 -6.29 -40.94 40.62
N LEU A 400 -5.73 -41.94 39.95
CA LEU A 400 -6.36 -42.65 38.84
C LEU A 400 -6.38 -44.16 39.09
N ARG A 401 -7.49 -44.79 38.74
CA ARG A 401 -7.68 -46.24 38.69
C ARG A 401 -7.75 -46.68 37.24
N ASP A 402 -6.79 -47.49 36.80
CA ASP A 402 -6.68 -47.96 35.42
C ASP A 402 -6.72 -46.81 34.38
N GLY A 403 -6.19 -45.64 34.75
CA GLY A 403 -6.17 -44.44 33.93
C GLY A 403 -7.33 -43.46 34.14
N GLU A 404 -8.38 -43.85 34.88
CA GLU A 404 -9.56 -43.02 35.12
C GLU A 404 -9.52 -42.32 36.48
N PRO A 405 -9.88 -41.02 36.60
CA PRO A 405 -9.86 -40.30 37.87
C PRO A 405 -10.74 -40.93 38.96
N ILE A 406 -10.20 -41.02 40.18
CA ILE A 406 -10.91 -41.46 41.37
C ILE A 406 -11.53 -40.24 42.05
N ALA A 407 -12.87 -40.16 42.07
CA ALA A 407 -13.59 -39.03 42.63
C ALA A 407 -13.21 -38.74 44.10
N GLY A 408 -12.88 -37.48 44.39
CA GLY A 408 -12.50 -36.99 45.73
C GLY A 408 -11.10 -37.39 46.20
N ALA A 409 -10.32 -38.12 45.40
CA ALA A 409 -8.95 -38.46 45.72
C ALA A 409 -7.99 -37.41 45.16
N THR A 410 -7.76 -36.36 45.95
CA THR A 410 -6.91 -35.20 45.57
C THR A 410 -5.77 -34.89 46.56
N GLY A 411 -5.64 -35.68 47.62
CA GLY A 411 -4.56 -35.53 48.59
C GLY A 411 -3.23 -36.13 48.12
N PRO A 412 -2.11 -35.81 48.79
CA PRO A 412 -0.81 -36.43 48.54
C PRO A 412 -0.75 -37.92 48.92
N SER A 413 -1.81 -38.44 49.55
CA SER A 413 -1.94 -39.83 49.95
C SER A 413 -3.35 -40.33 49.62
N TYR A 414 -3.46 -41.60 49.22
CA TYR A 414 -4.72 -42.26 48.90
C TYR A 414 -4.77 -43.65 49.52
N GLU A 415 -5.77 -43.88 50.37
CA GLU A 415 -6.06 -45.19 50.94
C GLU A 415 -6.76 -46.07 49.91
N LEU A 416 -6.18 -47.23 49.64
CA LEU A 416 -6.65 -48.22 48.68
C LEU A 416 -7.94 -48.89 49.18
N ARG A 417 -9.03 -48.68 48.45
CA ARG A 417 -10.38 -49.13 48.77
C ARG A 417 -10.72 -50.44 48.06
N GLY A 418 -11.87 -51.00 48.40
CA GLY A 418 -12.32 -52.29 47.85
C GLY A 418 -12.46 -52.29 46.32
N GLY A 419 -12.87 -51.16 45.75
CA GLY A 419 -12.99 -50.99 44.29
C GLY A 419 -11.66 -50.84 43.55
N ASP A 420 -10.54 -50.68 44.27
CA ASP A 420 -9.21 -50.61 43.66
C ASP A 420 -8.58 -52.00 43.47
N VAL A 421 -9.09 -53.02 44.17
CA VAL A 421 -8.49 -54.36 44.19
C VAL A 421 -8.51 -54.98 42.80
N GLY A 422 -7.32 -55.32 42.30
CA GLY A 422 -7.09 -55.82 40.94
C GLY A 422 -6.79 -54.75 39.90
N SER A 423 -7.02 -53.47 40.21
CA SER A 423 -6.71 -52.33 39.35
C SER A 423 -5.30 -51.80 39.61
N HIS A 424 -4.73 -51.12 38.60
CA HIS A 424 -3.52 -50.33 38.77
C HIS A 424 -3.87 -48.93 39.25
N ILE A 425 -3.15 -48.48 40.27
CA ILE A 425 -3.31 -47.13 40.81
C ILE A 425 -2.12 -46.28 40.35
N SER A 426 -2.43 -45.08 39.89
CA SER A 426 -1.46 -44.07 39.51
C SER A 426 -1.91 -42.71 40.04
N VAL A 427 -1.03 -41.73 40.00
CA VAL A 427 -1.33 -40.35 40.39
C VAL A 427 -0.76 -39.40 39.37
N ARG A 428 -1.59 -38.48 38.86
CA ARG A 428 -1.13 -37.33 38.08
C ARG A 428 -0.86 -36.20 39.05
N VAL A 429 0.37 -35.69 39.03
CA VAL A 429 0.82 -34.53 39.78
C VAL A 429 0.86 -33.35 38.81
N ASP A 430 -0.02 -32.38 39.01
CA ASP A 430 -0.14 -31.20 38.16
C ASP A 430 0.47 -29.99 38.91
N LEU A 431 1.45 -29.34 38.28
CA LEU A 431 2.14 -28.14 38.77
C LEU A 431 1.67 -26.90 38.02
N SER A 432 1.26 -25.87 38.75
CA SER A 432 0.80 -24.61 38.17
C SER A 432 1.32 -23.40 38.93
N ARG A 433 1.60 -22.32 38.21
CA ARG A 433 2.01 -21.02 38.77
C ARG A 433 1.58 -19.92 37.82
N ALA A 434 1.12 -18.79 38.37
CA ALA A 434 0.75 -17.63 37.57
C ALA A 434 1.91 -17.23 36.64
N SER A 435 1.59 -16.90 35.39
CA SER A 435 2.56 -16.47 34.37
C SER A 435 3.59 -17.54 33.97
N TYR A 436 3.39 -18.81 34.34
CA TYR A 436 4.20 -19.94 33.87
C TYR A 436 3.34 -20.95 33.12
N ARG A 437 3.95 -21.64 32.16
CA ARG A 437 3.36 -22.85 31.57
C ARG A 437 3.34 -23.97 32.60
N SER A 438 2.16 -24.54 32.81
CA SER A 438 1.95 -25.66 33.74
C SER A 438 2.61 -26.94 33.21
N THR A 439 3.04 -27.80 34.14
CA THR A 439 3.70 -29.09 33.86
C THR A 439 3.06 -30.19 34.69
N SER A 440 2.97 -31.40 34.14
CA SER A 440 2.37 -32.55 34.82
C SER A 440 3.28 -33.77 34.78
N GLN A 441 3.28 -34.56 35.85
CA GLN A 441 3.92 -35.87 35.90
C GLN A 441 2.91 -36.95 36.27
N LEU A 442 2.85 -38.02 35.47
CA LEU A 442 2.10 -39.22 35.82
C LEU A 442 3.04 -40.22 36.52
N VAL A 443 2.76 -40.51 37.79
CA VAL A 443 3.48 -41.51 38.59
C VAL A 443 2.63 -42.76 38.67
N ARG A 444 3.15 -43.89 38.16
CA ARG A 444 2.43 -45.17 38.14
C ARG A 444 2.89 -46.04 39.32
N GLY A 445 1.96 -46.77 39.93
CA GLY A 445 2.29 -47.85 40.84
C GLY A 445 2.90 -49.04 40.11
N ASP A 446 3.60 -49.89 40.85
CA ASP A 446 4.41 -50.97 40.29
C ASP A 446 3.58 -52.23 39.99
N SER A 447 2.40 -52.35 40.60
CA SER A 447 1.58 -53.56 40.55
C SER A 447 0.10 -53.26 40.80
N PRO A 448 -0.81 -54.16 40.38
CA PRO A 448 -2.22 -54.03 40.72
C PRO A 448 -2.45 -54.20 42.23
N VAL A 449 -3.51 -53.60 42.75
CA VAL A 449 -3.81 -53.63 44.18
C VAL A 449 -4.21 -55.04 44.62
N MET A 450 -3.49 -55.56 45.61
CA MET A 450 -3.70 -56.90 46.15
C MET A 450 -4.46 -56.88 47.47
N THR A 451 -5.14 -57.96 47.82
CA THR A 451 -5.83 -58.09 49.11
C THR A 451 -5.42 -59.35 49.85
N LYS A 452 -5.40 -59.30 51.19
CA LYS A 452 -5.12 -60.49 52.01
C LYS A 452 -6.45 -61.20 52.32
N PRO A 453 -6.63 -62.46 51.89
CA PRO A 453 -7.86 -63.18 52.18
C PRO A 453 -7.88 -63.72 53.62
N VAL A 454 -9.09 -63.91 54.12
CA VAL A 454 -9.42 -64.64 55.34
C VAL A 454 -9.94 -66.03 54.95
N LEU A 455 -9.40 -67.07 55.58
CA LEU A 455 -9.83 -68.45 55.35
C LEU A 455 -10.75 -68.89 56.49
N HIS A 456 -11.98 -69.27 56.16
CA HIS A 456 -12.88 -69.95 57.09
C HIS A 456 -12.88 -71.43 56.78
N VAL A 457 -12.37 -72.25 57.71
CA VAL A 457 -12.19 -73.68 57.53
C VAL A 457 -13.24 -74.41 58.38
N LYS A 458 -14.04 -75.27 57.77
CA LYS A 458 -15.04 -76.09 58.45
C LYS A 458 -14.78 -77.57 58.16
N PRO A 459 -14.04 -78.28 59.04
CA PRO A 459 -13.83 -79.70 58.91
C PRO A 459 -15.01 -80.51 59.50
N ALA A 460 -15.38 -81.59 58.83
CA ALA A 460 -16.33 -82.59 59.32
C ALA A 460 -15.75 -83.99 59.09
N SER A 461 -15.98 -84.90 60.04
CA SER A 461 -15.40 -86.26 59.99
C SER A 461 -16.46 -87.36 59.92
N THR A 462 -16.16 -88.37 59.12
CA THR A 462 -16.79 -89.70 59.17
C THR A 462 -15.70 -90.74 59.49
N PRO A 463 -16.01 -92.04 59.69
CA PRO A 463 -14.99 -93.07 59.92
C PRO A 463 -13.86 -92.98 58.89
N ARG A 464 -12.62 -92.80 59.38
CA ARG A 464 -11.37 -92.70 58.59
C ARG A 464 -11.35 -91.65 57.46
N ARG A 465 -12.28 -90.68 57.47
CA ARG A 465 -12.45 -89.66 56.40
C ARG A 465 -12.72 -88.28 56.99
N ALA A 466 -12.19 -87.25 56.35
CA ALA A 466 -12.51 -85.86 56.62
C ALA A 466 -13.00 -85.15 55.36
N VAL A 467 -14.07 -84.38 55.49
CA VAL A 467 -14.53 -83.42 54.49
C VAL A 467 -14.24 -82.04 55.05
N VAL A 468 -13.41 -81.27 54.35
CA VAL A 468 -13.02 -79.91 54.74
C VAL A 468 -13.63 -78.93 53.75
N ILE A 469 -14.55 -78.11 54.23
CA ILE A 469 -15.09 -76.99 53.47
C ILE A 469 -14.23 -75.77 53.78
N VAL A 470 -13.57 -75.23 52.76
CA VAL A 470 -12.80 -74.00 52.86
C VAL A 470 -13.59 -72.89 52.18
N ARG A 471 -13.86 -71.81 52.91
CA ARG A 471 -14.35 -70.56 52.32
C ARG A 471 -13.23 -69.53 52.35
N VAL A 472 -12.94 -68.94 51.19
CA VAL A 472 -11.98 -67.86 51.00
C VAL A 472 -12.77 -66.57 50.86
N ALA A 473 -12.59 -65.65 51.80
CA ALA A 473 -13.15 -64.30 51.74
C ALA A 473 -12.01 -63.31 51.57
N ALA A 474 -12.00 -62.54 50.47
CA ALA A 474 -10.99 -61.52 50.22
C ALA A 474 -11.69 -60.15 50.06
N PRO A 475 -11.41 -59.16 50.92
CA PRO A 475 -11.98 -57.83 50.77
C PRO A 475 -11.68 -57.24 49.38
N GLY A 476 -12.71 -56.75 48.69
CA GLY A 476 -12.59 -56.22 47.31
C GLY A 476 -12.63 -57.27 46.20
N VAL A 477 -12.65 -58.58 46.52
CA VAL A 477 -12.75 -59.66 45.51
C VAL A 477 -14.07 -60.40 45.66
N ALA A 478 -15.02 -60.15 44.76
CA ALA A 478 -16.36 -60.74 44.85
C ALA A 478 -16.38 -62.27 44.68
N ARG A 479 -15.47 -62.82 43.86
CA ARG A 479 -15.37 -64.26 43.57
C ARG A 479 -13.92 -64.73 43.62
N PRO A 480 -13.34 -64.95 44.82
CA PRO A 480 -11.96 -65.41 44.93
C PRO A 480 -11.79 -66.78 44.28
N ASN A 481 -10.86 -66.91 43.36
CA ASN A 481 -10.51 -68.18 42.72
C ASN A 481 -9.05 -68.53 43.04
N GLY A 482 -8.62 -69.76 42.77
CA GLY A 482 -7.24 -70.19 42.99
C GLY A 482 -7.19 -71.62 43.49
N THR A 483 -6.15 -72.00 44.23
CA THR A 483 -6.03 -73.37 44.76
C THR A 483 -5.85 -73.37 46.27
N VAL A 484 -6.53 -74.31 46.93
CA VAL A 484 -6.29 -74.63 48.34
C VAL A 484 -5.67 -76.00 48.45
N THR A 485 -4.67 -76.11 49.32
CA THR A 485 -4.14 -77.38 49.74
C THR A 485 -4.50 -77.63 51.20
N VAL A 486 -5.20 -78.73 51.46
CA VAL A 486 -5.58 -79.19 52.79
C VAL A 486 -4.67 -80.34 53.20
N SER A 487 -4.13 -80.30 54.41
CA SER A 487 -3.25 -81.34 54.97
C SER A 487 -3.71 -81.79 56.34
N ILE A 488 -3.78 -83.12 56.54
CA ILE A 488 -4.12 -83.77 57.81
C ILE A 488 -3.10 -84.89 58.05
N GLY A 489 -2.18 -84.69 59.00
CA GLY A 489 -1.03 -85.59 59.16
C GLY A 489 -0.15 -85.60 57.89
N ALA A 490 0.18 -86.78 57.37
CA ALA A 490 0.93 -86.95 56.12
C ALA A 490 0.06 -86.84 54.86
N ARG A 491 -1.28 -86.83 54.99
CA ARG A 491 -2.19 -86.74 53.84
C ARG A 491 -2.34 -85.28 53.42
N LYS A 492 -2.25 -85.03 52.12
CA LYS A 492 -2.35 -83.70 51.50
C LYS A 492 -3.17 -83.81 50.22
N VAL A 493 -4.19 -82.97 50.07
CA VAL A 493 -5.05 -82.92 48.89
C VAL A 493 -5.21 -81.45 48.46
N THR A 494 -5.05 -81.18 47.17
CA THR A 494 -5.27 -79.87 46.57
C THR A 494 -6.61 -79.85 45.85
N ALA A 495 -7.34 -78.75 45.95
CA ALA A 495 -8.57 -78.51 45.21
C ALA A 495 -8.62 -77.06 44.71
N GLU A 496 -9.38 -76.83 43.66
CA GLU A 496 -9.69 -75.49 43.20
C GLU A 496 -10.67 -74.78 44.13
N VAL A 497 -10.44 -73.50 44.32
CA VAL A 497 -11.40 -72.56 44.89
C VAL A 497 -12.16 -71.95 43.73
N VAL A 498 -13.46 -72.16 43.71
CA VAL A 498 -14.36 -71.55 42.72
C VAL A 498 -15.34 -70.67 43.47
N ALA A 499 -15.38 -69.38 43.12
CA ALA A 499 -16.24 -68.38 43.76
C ALA A 499 -16.14 -68.40 45.30
N GLY A 500 -14.91 -68.45 45.81
CA GLY A 500 -14.60 -68.38 47.23
C GLY A 500 -14.85 -69.66 48.02
N LYS A 501 -15.14 -70.80 47.37
CA LYS A 501 -15.42 -72.07 48.05
C LYS A 501 -14.61 -73.22 47.46
N ALA A 502 -14.15 -74.10 48.33
CA ALA A 502 -13.57 -75.39 47.97
C ALA A 502 -14.06 -76.48 48.93
N ARG A 503 -14.31 -77.67 48.41
CA ARG A 503 -14.64 -78.87 49.18
C ARG A 503 -13.54 -79.89 48.96
N VAL A 504 -12.84 -80.25 50.03
CA VAL A 504 -11.71 -81.18 49.97
C VAL A 504 -12.01 -82.41 50.81
N VAL A 505 -11.85 -83.59 50.23
CA VAL A 505 -12.06 -84.88 50.91
C VAL A 505 -10.70 -85.55 51.12
N LEU A 506 -10.43 -85.98 52.35
CA LEU A 506 -9.24 -86.74 52.70
C LEU A 506 -9.67 -88.06 53.32
N ASP A 507 -9.30 -89.16 52.66
CA ASP A 507 -9.58 -90.54 53.08
C ASP A 507 -8.36 -91.20 53.75
N GLY A 508 -8.59 -92.36 54.38
CA GLY A 508 -7.54 -93.18 54.97
C GLY A 508 -6.86 -92.52 56.18
N LEU A 509 -7.62 -91.71 56.92
CA LEU A 509 -7.15 -91.03 58.12
C LEU A 509 -7.16 -91.98 59.33
N THR A 510 -6.16 -91.86 60.21
CA THR A 510 -6.16 -92.58 61.49
C THR A 510 -7.10 -91.88 62.48
N PRO A 511 -7.87 -92.64 63.30
CA PRO A 511 -8.77 -92.06 64.30
C PRO A 511 -8.05 -91.18 65.33
N GLY A 512 -8.79 -90.26 65.94
CA GLY A 512 -8.30 -89.35 66.98
C GLY A 512 -8.23 -87.89 66.56
N TRP A 513 -7.75 -87.03 67.47
CA TRP A 513 -7.57 -85.60 67.22
C TRP A 513 -6.50 -85.34 66.17
N LYS A 514 -6.86 -84.58 65.12
CA LYS A 514 -5.97 -84.15 64.05
C LYS A 514 -6.04 -82.64 63.86
N LYS A 515 -4.91 -82.05 63.46
CA LYS A 515 -4.85 -80.66 62.99
C LYS A 515 -5.04 -80.64 61.47
N VAL A 516 -6.06 -79.94 61.03
CA VAL A 516 -6.31 -79.63 59.61
C VAL A 516 -5.54 -78.35 59.29
N ARG A 517 -4.60 -78.40 58.36
CA ARG A 517 -3.90 -77.20 57.84
C ARG A 517 -4.41 -76.91 56.45
N VAL A 518 -4.66 -75.64 56.15
CA VAL A 518 -5.12 -75.17 54.84
C VAL A 518 -4.16 -74.10 54.36
N ARG A 519 -3.67 -74.23 53.13
CA ARG A 519 -2.88 -73.20 52.45
C ARG A 519 -3.58 -72.83 51.15
N TYR A 520 -4.00 -71.59 51.03
CA TYR A 520 -4.46 -70.98 49.79
C TYR A 520 -3.27 -70.36 49.07
N SER A 521 -3.08 -70.69 47.80
CA SER A 521 -1.95 -70.23 46.97
C SER A 521 -2.07 -68.78 46.51
N GLY A 522 -3.26 -68.19 46.62
CA GLY A 522 -3.60 -66.92 45.98
C GLY A 522 -4.35 -67.13 44.66
N GLY A 523 -4.84 -66.04 44.07
CA GLY A 523 -5.47 -66.06 42.75
C GLY A 523 -6.10 -64.72 42.40
N GLY A 524 -5.88 -64.26 41.17
CA GLY A 524 -6.21 -62.90 40.75
C GLY A 524 -5.57 -61.88 41.71
N ALA A 525 -6.39 -60.99 42.26
CA ALA A 525 -5.96 -59.96 43.22
C ALA A 525 -5.84 -60.45 44.69
N ALA A 526 -6.12 -61.72 44.98
CA ALA A 526 -6.02 -62.27 46.34
C ALA A 526 -4.63 -62.89 46.59
N LEU A 527 -3.96 -62.42 47.65
CA LEU A 527 -2.68 -62.97 48.11
C LEU A 527 -2.83 -64.39 48.70
N ALA A 528 -1.72 -65.10 48.83
CA ALA A 528 -1.68 -66.38 49.53
C ALA A 528 -2.07 -66.22 51.02
N ALA A 529 -2.74 -67.23 51.57
CA ALA A 529 -3.09 -67.28 52.99
C ALA A 529 -3.00 -68.70 53.55
N ALA A 530 -2.89 -68.80 54.87
CA ALA A 530 -2.90 -70.08 55.57
C ALA A 530 -3.87 -70.02 56.75
N GLY A 531 -4.46 -71.17 57.07
CA GLY A 531 -5.36 -71.35 58.19
C GLY A 531 -5.22 -72.75 58.77
N SER A 532 -5.75 -72.97 59.97
CA SER A 532 -5.80 -74.31 60.54
C SER A 532 -6.96 -74.48 61.49
N GLU A 533 -7.47 -75.71 61.59
CA GLU A 533 -8.53 -76.10 62.51
C GLU A 533 -8.24 -77.44 63.16
N LYS A 534 -8.99 -77.79 64.19
CA LYS A 534 -8.96 -79.13 64.81
C LYS A 534 -10.14 -79.97 64.32
N LEU A 535 -9.89 -81.26 64.15
CA LEU A 535 -10.90 -82.25 63.78
C LEU A 535 -10.65 -83.54 64.56
N PHE A 536 -11.68 -84.14 65.13
CA PHE A 536 -11.59 -85.49 65.67
C PHE A 536 -12.05 -86.50 64.60
N VAL A 537 -11.17 -87.40 64.16
CA VAL A 537 -11.50 -88.42 63.16
C VAL A 537 -12.14 -89.62 63.86
N LYS A 538 -13.37 -89.96 63.45
CA LYS A 538 -14.12 -91.11 64.00
C LYS A 538 -13.44 -92.44 63.63
N LYS A 539 -13.57 -93.41 64.53
CA LYS A 539 -13.12 -94.79 64.31
C LYS A 539 -13.83 -95.40 63.11
#